data_AF-A0A355BXW5-F1
#
_entry.id   AF-A0A355BXW5-F1
#
_cell.length_a   1.000
_cell.length_b   1.000
_cell.length_c   1.000
_cell.angle_alpha   90.00
_cell.angle_beta   90.00
_cell.angle_gamma   90.00
#
_symmetry.space_group_name_H-M   'P 1'
#
loop_
_entity.id
_entity.type
_entity.pdbx_description
1 polymer ?
#
loop_
_entity_poly.entity_id
_entity_poly.type
_entity_poly.pdbx_seq_one_letter_code
_entity_poly.pdbx_strand_id
1 'polypeptide(L)'
;MLSVFDIFKIGIGPSSSHTVGPMRIALRFLTEAREAGVLARAARVKVDLHGSLALTGVGHGTDKAAILGLLGFAPDETDPDEAEAAAARVRASKRLKLAGGPEIAFDPSKDIDLCGHIVPSVHPNEMRLTLHDAAGAALLEQTFYSVGGGFIASARQLASPAEGDRINTGRKAPFDFGSAAELLAICARENSPIDEVILRNEDAIRPRAQTLEGIDRIWRAMRDCIERGLRTGGVLPGGLGVRRRAPALFGKLKDAPHANEREQLFDWLNVYAMAVNEENAAGGRVVTAPTNGAAGIIPSVIKHYCEDDGQPHKEHIRRFLVVAAGIGMLYKQRASISGAEMGCQGEVGVACS
;
A
#
# COMPACT_ATOMS: atom_id res chain seq x y z
N MET A 1 6.34 -10.20 -16.05
CA MET A 1 5.46 -9.03 -16.26
C MET A 1 4.71 -8.66 -14.97
N LEU A 2 4.56 -7.36 -14.73
CA LEU A 2 3.74 -6.81 -13.64
C LEU A 2 2.24 -6.96 -13.93
N SER A 3 1.44 -7.16 -12.88
CA SER A 3 -0.02 -7.19 -12.99
C SER A 3 -0.65 -5.83 -12.64
N VAL A 4 -1.87 -5.57 -13.10
CA VAL A 4 -2.72 -4.46 -12.64
C VAL A 4 -2.84 -4.45 -11.12
N PHE A 5 -2.86 -5.62 -10.47
CA PHE A 5 -2.87 -5.77 -9.02
C PHE A 5 -1.50 -5.56 -8.36
N ASP A 6 -0.43 -5.43 -9.15
CA ASP A 6 0.87 -4.97 -8.65
C ASP A 6 0.98 -3.43 -8.61
N ILE A 7 0.10 -2.73 -9.33
CA ILE A 7 -0.03 -1.27 -9.34
C ILE A 7 -1.06 -0.81 -8.31
N PHE A 8 -2.25 -1.41 -8.36
CA PHE A 8 -3.36 -1.10 -7.46
C PHE A 8 -3.52 -2.18 -6.39
N LYS A 9 -3.19 -1.83 -5.14
CA LYS A 9 -3.27 -2.73 -3.99
C LYS A 9 -4.13 -2.11 -2.90
N ILE A 10 -5.15 -2.84 -2.46
CA ILE A 10 -5.89 -2.48 -1.26
C ILE A 10 -4.94 -2.63 -0.06
N GLY A 11 -4.97 -1.66 0.84
CA GLY A 11 -4.13 -1.64 2.03
C GLY A 11 -4.66 -0.68 3.08
N ILE A 12 -3.80 -0.35 4.03
CA ILE A 12 -4.07 0.61 5.10
C ILE A 12 -3.07 1.77 5.03
N GLY A 13 -3.55 2.97 5.34
CA GLY A 13 -2.72 4.16 5.47
C GLY A 13 -1.85 4.16 6.73
N PRO A 14 -0.93 5.13 6.87
CA PRO A 14 -0.67 6.22 5.93
C PRO A 14 0.39 5.91 4.85
N SER A 15 1.17 4.83 5.00
CA SER A 15 2.36 4.61 4.15
C SER A 15 2.50 3.19 3.65
N SER A 16 2.77 3.05 2.35
CA SER A 16 3.08 1.75 1.78
C SER A 16 4.42 1.20 2.29
N SER A 17 5.42 2.06 2.50
CA SER A 17 6.76 1.64 2.96
C SER A 17 6.90 1.57 4.47
N HIS A 18 6.19 2.40 5.22
CA HIS A 18 6.32 2.49 6.68
C HIS A 18 5.15 1.86 7.44
N THR A 19 4.05 1.50 6.76
CA THR A 19 2.91 0.80 7.39
C THR A 19 2.69 -0.57 6.77
N VAL A 20 2.39 -0.64 5.46
CA VAL A 20 2.09 -1.91 4.78
C VAL A 20 3.31 -2.84 4.74
N GLY A 21 4.51 -2.30 4.46
CA GLY A 21 5.77 -3.04 4.46
C GLY A 21 6.04 -3.73 5.81
N PRO A 22 6.14 -2.98 6.92
CA PRO A 22 6.38 -3.54 8.25
C PRO A 22 5.34 -4.59 8.70
N MET A 23 4.05 -4.41 8.38
CA MET A 23 3.04 -5.46 8.60
C MET A 23 3.39 -6.75 7.86
N ARG A 24 3.76 -6.66 6.57
CA ARG A 24 4.17 -7.82 5.76
C ARG A 24 5.45 -8.46 6.26
N ILE A 25 6.41 -7.66 6.72
CA ILE A 25 7.67 -8.16 7.30
C ILE A 25 7.37 -9.02 8.54
N ALA A 26 6.55 -8.51 9.47
CA ALA A 26 6.21 -9.26 10.68
C ALA A 26 5.45 -10.57 10.38
N LEU A 27 4.50 -10.55 9.44
CA LEU A 27 3.83 -11.77 8.96
C LEU A 27 4.80 -12.79 8.35
N ARG A 28 5.71 -12.30 7.51
CA ARG A 28 6.74 -13.13 6.86
C ARG A 28 7.65 -13.77 7.89
N PHE A 29 8.11 -13.00 8.87
CA PHE A 29 8.94 -13.49 9.97
C PHE A 29 8.27 -14.63 10.76
N LEU A 30 6.98 -14.49 11.10
CA LEU A 30 6.25 -15.55 11.79
C LEU A 30 6.04 -16.80 10.93
N THR A 31 5.94 -16.63 9.61
CA THR A 31 5.86 -17.75 8.67
C THR A 31 7.19 -18.51 8.64
N GLU A 32 8.32 -17.80 8.53
CA GLU A 32 9.65 -18.42 8.57
C GLU A 32 9.94 -19.10 9.93
N ALA A 33 9.53 -18.50 11.05
CA ALA A 33 9.64 -19.13 12.37
C ALA A 33 8.83 -20.43 12.49
N ARG A 34 7.68 -20.50 11.82
CA ARG A 34 6.82 -21.70 11.78
C ARG A 34 7.46 -22.78 10.92
N GLU A 35 7.95 -22.41 9.74
CA GLU A 35 8.64 -23.32 8.80
C GLU A 35 9.91 -23.90 9.43
N ALA A 36 10.63 -23.11 10.23
CA ALA A 36 11.78 -23.57 11.01
C ALA A 36 11.40 -24.41 12.24
N GLY A 37 10.11 -24.59 12.54
CA GLY A 37 9.64 -25.38 13.69
C GLY A 37 9.89 -24.75 15.06
N VAL A 38 10.25 -23.46 15.13
CA VAL A 38 10.62 -22.78 16.38
C VAL A 38 9.52 -21.90 16.96
N LEU A 39 8.49 -21.54 16.18
CA LEU A 39 7.42 -20.63 16.60
C LEU A 39 6.70 -21.07 17.89
N ALA A 40 6.49 -22.39 18.09
CA ALA A 40 5.81 -22.91 19.28
C ALA A 40 6.59 -22.67 20.59
N ARG A 41 7.91 -22.45 20.51
CA ARG A 41 8.80 -22.18 21.66
C ARG A 41 8.96 -20.69 21.95
N ALA A 42 8.31 -19.83 21.18
CA ALA A 42 8.41 -18.38 21.33
C ALA A 42 7.93 -17.93 22.71
N ALA A 43 8.76 -17.17 23.41
CA ALA A 43 8.40 -16.50 24.68
C ALA A 43 8.52 -14.98 24.59
N ARG A 44 9.31 -14.45 23.65
CA ARG A 44 9.45 -13.01 23.40
C ARG A 44 9.79 -12.76 21.93
N VAL A 45 9.29 -11.65 21.39
CA VAL A 45 9.69 -11.10 20.08
C VAL A 45 10.29 -9.73 20.32
N LYS A 46 11.43 -9.45 19.71
CA LYS A 46 12.02 -8.11 19.63
C LYS A 46 11.94 -7.61 18.19
N VAL A 47 11.59 -6.34 18.03
CA VAL A 47 11.53 -5.63 16.75
C VAL A 47 12.44 -4.42 16.83
N ASP A 48 13.46 -4.39 15.99
CA ASP A 48 14.35 -3.25 15.85
C ASP A 48 14.08 -2.57 14.51
N LEU A 49 13.69 -1.29 14.56
CA LEU A 49 13.45 -0.44 13.40
C LEU A 49 14.68 0.44 13.20
N HIS A 50 15.26 0.46 12.00
CA HIS A 50 16.48 1.20 11.70
C HIS A 50 16.25 2.25 10.60
N GLY A 51 17.18 3.21 10.48
CA GLY A 51 17.16 4.24 9.44
C GLY A 51 15.86 5.02 9.37
N SER A 52 15.30 5.16 8.17
CA SER A 52 14.07 5.95 7.94
C SER A 52 12.84 5.36 8.62
N LEU A 53 12.77 4.02 8.77
CA LEU A 53 11.69 3.36 9.50
C LEU A 53 11.65 3.79 10.97
N ALA A 54 12.80 4.01 11.58
CA ALA A 54 12.89 4.52 12.95
C ALA A 54 12.55 6.01 13.02
N LEU A 55 13.18 6.82 12.17
CA LEU A 55 13.12 8.28 12.23
C LEU A 55 11.71 8.83 12.00
N THR A 56 10.93 8.18 11.14
CA THR A 56 9.56 8.61 10.82
C THR A 56 8.49 7.64 11.31
N GLY A 57 8.90 6.59 12.04
CA GLY A 57 8.04 5.45 12.34
C GLY A 57 6.82 5.79 13.17
N VAL A 58 6.96 6.69 14.15
CA VAL A 58 5.83 7.11 14.99
C VAL A 58 4.75 7.81 14.17
N GLY A 59 5.14 8.74 13.29
CA GLY A 59 4.20 9.47 12.42
C GLY A 59 3.50 8.58 11.41
N HIS A 60 4.18 7.51 10.95
CA HIS A 60 3.63 6.54 10.00
C HIS A 60 2.96 5.33 10.66
N GLY A 61 2.97 5.24 11.99
CA GLY A 61 2.45 4.08 12.73
C GLY A 61 3.21 2.77 12.45
N THR A 62 4.53 2.83 12.23
CA THR A 62 5.37 1.65 11.99
C THR A 62 5.36 0.68 13.19
N ASP A 63 5.32 1.22 14.41
CA ASP A 63 5.16 0.44 15.64
C ASP A 63 3.84 -0.33 15.65
N LYS A 64 2.73 0.34 15.30
CA LYS A 64 1.41 -0.24 15.15
C LYS A 64 1.43 -1.32 14.06
N ALA A 65 2.04 -1.03 12.93
CA ALA A 65 2.17 -1.95 11.81
C ALA A 65 2.91 -3.25 12.21
N ALA A 66 4.01 -3.14 12.97
CA ALA A 66 4.72 -4.31 13.49
C ALA A 66 3.83 -5.16 14.41
N ILE A 67 3.09 -4.53 15.33
CA ILE A 67 2.13 -5.22 16.21
C ILE A 67 1.07 -5.96 15.39
N LEU A 68 0.46 -5.28 14.42
CA LEU A 68 -0.60 -5.85 13.58
C LEU A 68 -0.12 -7.05 12.78
N GLY A 69 1.06 -6.95 12.16
CA GLY A 69 1.64 -8.08 11.44
C GLY A 69 1.95 -9.27 12.35
N LEU A 70 2.43 -9.03 13.58
CA LEU A 70 2.65 -10.10 14.57
C LEU A 70 1.33 -10.75 15.04
N LEU A 71 0.24 -9.99 15.08
CA LEU A 71 -1.10 -10.49 15.37
C LEU A 71 -1.74 -11.26 14.20
N GLY A 72 -1.17 -11.17 12.99
CA GLY A 72 -1.66 -11.88 11.81
C GLY A 72 -2.49 -11.04 10.84
N PHE A 73 -2.59 -9.72 11.05
CA PHE A 73 -3.35 -8.85 10.18
C PHE A 73 -2.64 -8.66 8.84
N ALA A 74 -3.29 -9.10 7.75
CA ALA A 74 -2.85 -8.85 6.38
C ALA A 74 -3.33 -7.47 5.90
N PRO A 75 -2.45 -6.56 5.42
CA PRO A 75 -2.83 -5.18 5.12
C PRO A 75 -4.02 -5.01 4.15
N ASP A 76 -4.15 -5.93 3.20
CA ASP A 76 -5.16 -5.94 2.14
C ASP A 76 -6.54 -6.44 2.59
N GLU A 77 -6.60 -7.19 3.69
CA GLU A 77 -7.84 -7.72 4.29
C GLU A 77 -8.24 -6.98 5.57
N THR A 78 -7.31 -6.20 6.12
CA THR A 78 -7.45 -5.54 7.42
C THR A 78 -8.55 -4.48 7.39
N ASP A 79 -9.50 -4.59 8.31
CA ASP A 79 -10.37 -3.48 8.68
C ASP A 79 -9.59 -2.47 9.56
N PRO A 80 -9.51 -1.18 9.18
CA PRO A 80 -8.75 -0.18 9.94
C PRO A 80 -9.21 0.01 11.39
N ASP A 81 -10.52 -0.10 11.64
CA ASP A 81 -11.10 0.14 12.96
C ASP A 81 -10.82 -1.07 13.87
N GLU A 82 -10.90 -2.29 13.32
CA GLU A 82 -10.48 -3.51 14.04
C GLU A 82 -8.98 -3.52 14.34
N ALA A 83 -8.15 -3.07 13.39
CA ALA A 83 -6.71 -2.94 13.57
C ALA A 83 -6.35 -1.96 14.69
N GLU A 84 -6.97 -0.78 14.70
CA GLU A 84 -6.73 0.19 15.77
C GLU A 84 -7.12 -0.38 17.14
N ALA A 85 -8.27 -1.03 17.23
CA ALA A 85 -8.72 -1.69 18.45
C ALA A 85 -7.77 -2.82 18.89
N ALA A 86 -7.25 -3.62 17.96
CA ALA A 86 -6.31 -4.70 18.25
C ALA A 86 -4.97 -4.18 18.77
N ALA A 87 -4.40 -3.17 18.13
CA ALA A 87 -3.16 -2.55 18.59
C ALA A 87 -3.32 -1.88 19.96
N ALA A 88 -4.44 -1.21 20.21
CA ALA A 88 -4.76 -0.63 21.51
C ALA A 88 -4.86 -1.69 22.61
N ARG A 89 -5.47 -2.85 22.33
CA ARG A 89 -5.53 -3.98 23.28
C ARG A 89 -4.14 -4.48 23.67
N VAL A 90 -3.25 -4.69 22.70
CA VAL A 90 -1.86 -5.12 22.98
C VAL A 90 -1.12 -4.11 23.84
N ARG A 91 -1.23 -2.82 23.52
CA ARG A 91 -0.60 -1.75 24.32
C ARG A 91 -1.08 -1.73 25.77
N ALA A 92 -2.38 -1.96 26.00
CA ALA A 92 -2.96 -1.96 27.33
C ALA A 92 -2.64 -3.25 28.13
N SER A 93 -2.76 -4.42 27.49
CA SER A 93 -2.59 -5.71 28.16
C SER A 93 -1.12 -6.11 28.33
N LYS A 94 -0.23 -5.56 27.50
CA LYS A 94 1.16 -6.01 27.35
C LYS A 94 1.28 -7.50 27.02
N ARG A 95 0.31 -8.01 26.26
CA ARG A 95 0.20 -9.40 25.81
C ARG A 95 -0.06 -9.41 24.31
N LEU A 96 0.61 -10.32 23.60
CA LEU A 96 0.45 -10.45 22.15
C LEU A 96 0.28 -11.93 21.78
N LYS A 97 -0.80 -12.26 21.09
CA LYS A 97 -1.02 -13.58 20.50
C LYS A 97 -0.35 -13.65 19.14
N LEU A 98 0.78 -14.35 19.04
CA LEU A 98 1.47 -14.51 17.76
C LEU A 98 0.60 -15.29 16.79
N ALA A 99 0.52 -14.83 15.54
CA ALA A 99 -0.23 -15.51 14.48
C ALA A 99 0.29 -16.95 14.29
N GLY A 100 -0.55 -17.94 14.56
CA GLY A 100 -0.18 -19.36 14.51
C GLY A 100 0.79 -19.81 15.62
N GLY A 101 1.00 -18.99 16.66
CA GLY A 101 1.92 -19.24 17.75
C GLY A 101 1.31 -19.07 19.14
N PRO A 102 2.13 -19.08 20.20
CA PRO A 102 1.68 -18.86 21.58
C PRO A 102 1.30 -17.40 21.84
N GLU A 103 0.63 -17.15 22.97
CA GLU A 103 0.53 -15.81 23.53
C GLU A 103 1.78 -15.52 24.37
N ILE A 104 2.39 -14.37 24.14
CA ILE A 104 3.64 -13.95 24.81
C ILE A 104 3.43 -12.66 25.60
N ALA A 105 4.31 -12.43 26.59
CA ALA A 105 4.47 -11.09 27.14
C ALA A 105 5.08 -10.21 26.06
N PHE A 106 4.48 -9.04 25.83
CA PHE A 106 4.94 -8.09 24.82
C PHE A 106 4.63 -6.68 25.28
N ASP A 107 5.65 -5.94 25.69
CA ASP A 107 5.56 -4.53 26.02
C ASP A 107 6.11 -3.72 24.85
N PRO A 108 5.25 -3.09 24.01
CA PRO A 108 5.72 -2.36 22.83
C PRO A 108 6.79 -1.32 23.12
N SER A 109 6.83 -0.74 24.33
CA SER A 109 7.84 0.25 24.72
C SER A 109 9.23 -0.34 24.99
N LYS A 110 9.34 -1.66 25.15
CA LYS A 110 10.58 -2.41 25.42
C LYS A 110 10.95 -3.37 24.30
N ASP A 111 9.94 -3.87 23.61
CA ASP A 111 10.07 -4.92 22.60
C ASP A 111 10.09 -4.36 21.18
N ILE A 112 9.74 -3.08 20.99
CA ILE A 112 9.94 -2.35 19.74
C ILE A 112 10.92 -1.21 20.01
N ASP A 113 12.09 -1.25 19.37
CA ASP A 113 13.10 -0.20 19.44
C ASP A 113 13.15 0.61 18.15
N LEU A 114 13.19 1.94 18.29
CA LEU A 114 13.35 2.89 17.20
C LEU A 114 14.82 3.33 17.16
N CYS A 115 15.68 2.50 16.58
CA CYS A 115 17.12 2.74 16.54
C CYS A 115 17.50 3.76 15.44
N GLY A 116 17.02 4.99 15.55
CA GLY A 116 17.26 6.06 14.56
C GLY A 116 18.74 6.46 14.40
N HIS A 117 19.60 6.03 15.32
CA HIS A 117 21.05 6.21 15.24
C HIS A 117 21.75 5.15 14.37
N ILE A 118 21.06 4.06 14.02
CA ILE A 118 21.60 2.99 13.17
C ILE A 118 21.25 3.30 11.71
N VAL A 119 22.30 3.45 10.90
CA VAL A 119 22.19 3.66 9.45
C VAL A 119 22.46 2.32 8.74
N PRO A 120 21.44 1.71 8.10
CA PRO A 120 21.61 0.47 7.34
C PRO A 120 22.55 0.65 6.14
N SER A 121 23.33 -0.39 5.81
CA SER A 121 24.23 -0.39 4.66
C SER A 121 23.56 -0.76 3.33
N VAL A 122 22.41 -1.45 3.38
CA VAL A 122 21.74 -2.00 2.18
C VAL A 122 20.58 -1.11 1.72
N HIS A 123 19.64 -0.78 2.60
CA HIS A 123 18.48 0.06 2.27
C HIS A 123 17.99 0.79 3.54
N PRO A 124 17.58 2.07 3.45
CA PRO A 124 17.28 2.91 4.63
C PRO A 124 16.08 2.43 5.46
N ASN A 125 15.19 1.64 4.89
CA ASN A 125 14.03 1.06 5.57
C ASN A 125 14.31 -0.38 6.02
N GLU A 126 15.17 -0.56 7.03
CA GLU A 126 15.51 -1.88 7.59
C GLU A 126 14.69 -2.17 8.85
N MET A 127 14.19 -3.40 8.95
CA MET A 127 13.50 -3.94 10.12
C MET A 127 14.11 -5.29 10.46
N ARG A 128 14.58 -5.43 11.70
CA ARG A 128 15.13 -6.68 12.25
C ARG A 128 14.18 -7.24 13.29
N LEU A 129 13.93 -8.54 13.21
CA LEU A 129 13.10 -9.26 14.18
C LEU A 129 13.88 -10.42 14.76
N THR A 130 13.81 -10.55 16.09
CA THR A 130 14.42 -11.65 16.83
C THR A 130 13.37 -12.33 17.70
N LEU A 131 13.26 -13.66 17.55
CA LEU A 131 12.41 -14.52 18.34
C LEU A 131 13.25 -15.15 19.44
N HIS A 132 12.81 -15.08 20.69
CA HIS A 132 13.50 -15.67 21.83
C HIS A 132 12.65 -16.75 22.50
N ASP A 133 13.30 -17.75 23.08
CA ASP A 133 12.66 -18.71 23.98
C ASP A 133 12.55 -18.19 25.43
N ALA A 134 11.97 -19.02 26.31
CA ALA A 134 11.75 -18.66 27.71
C ALA A 134 13.05 -18.47 28.52
N ALA A 135 14.18 -19.02 28.05
CA ALA A 135 15.50 -18.80 28.66
C ALA A 135 16.18 -17.52 28.13
N GLY A 136 15.56 -16.84 27.15
CA GLY A 136 16.11 -15.66 26.50
C GLY A 136 17.01 -15.95 25.31
N ALA A 137 17.23 -17.22 24.95
CA ALA A 137 18.06 -17.58 23.81
C ALA A 137 17.35 -17.23 22.50
N ALA A 138 18.09 -16.70 21.53
CA ALA A 138 17.55 -16.40 20.20
C ALA A 138 17.26 -17.70 19.43
N LEU A 139 16.01 -17.87 19.01
CA LEU A 139 15.52 -18.99 18.20
C LEU A 139 15.63 -18.70 16.71
N LEU A 140 15.37 -17.46 16.31
CA LEU A 140 15.42 -17.00 14.94
C LEU A 140 15.71 -15.50 14.94
N GLU A 141 16.61 -15.06 14.07
CA GLU A 141 16.83 -13.65 13.77
C GLU A 141 16.79 -13.46 12.27
N GLN A 142 16.03 -12.46 11.81
CA GLN A 142 15.93 -12.11 10.39
C GLN A 142 15.93 -10.60 10.19
N THR A 143 16.51 -10.18 9.07
CA THR A 143 16.54 -8.79 8.63
C THR A 143 15.84 -8.65 7.29
N PHE A 144 14.86 -7.75 7.25
CA PHE A 144 14.07 -7.44 6.06
C PHE A 144 14.08 -5.94 5.78
N TYR A 145 13.74 -5.59 4.54
CA TYR A 145 13.70 -4.21 4.08
C TYR A 145 12.35 -3.91 3.44
N SER A 146 11.80 -2.72 3.68
CA SER A 146 10.64 -2.23 2.93
C SER A 146 11.08 -1.32 1.79
N VAL A 147 11.00 -1.83 0.56
CA VAL A 147 11.61 -1.24 -0.64
C VAL A 147 10.64 -0.37 -1.47
N GLY A 148 9.51 0.04 -0.89
CA GLY A 148 8.53 0.90 -1.56
C GLY A 148 7.33 0.14 -2.16
N GLY A 149 6.20 0.84 -2.36
CA GLY A 149 4.95 0.24 -2.87
C GLY A 149 4.38 -0.93 -2.04
N GLY A 150 4.81 -1.06 -0.78
CA GLY A 150 4.48 -2.19 0.11
C GLY A 150 5.24 -3.48 -0.16
N PHE A 151 6.23 -3.47 -1.05
CA PHE A 151 7.10 -4.62 -1.29
C PHE A 151 8.13 -4.75 -0.17
N ILE A 152 8.54 -6.00 0.09
CA ILE A 152 9.55 -6.34 1.08
C ILE A 152 10.61 -7.22 0.43
N ALA A 153 11.84 -7.12 0.92
CA ALA A 153 12.95 -7.96 0.49
C ALA A 153 13.74 -8.44 1.72
N SER A 154 14.27 -9.66 1.68
CA SER A 154 15.27 -10.10 2.66
C SER A 154 16.66 -9.56 2.29
N ALA A 155 17.58 -9.52 3.26
CA ALA A 155 18.97 -9.16 2.99
C ALA A 155 19.61 -10.00 1.88
N ARG A 156 19.26 -11.30 1.82
CA ARG A 156 19.73 -12.21 0.78
C ARG A 156 19.22 -11.81 -0.61
N GLN A 157 17.99 -11.33 -0.72
CA GLN A 157 17.41 -10.92 -2.01
C GLN A 157 18.04 -9.63 -2.55
N LEU A 158 18.40 -8.68 -1.68
CA LEU A 158 19.04 -7.43 -2.12
C LEU A 158 20.54 -7.59 -2.44
N ALA A 159 21.19 -8.64 -1.92
CA ALA A 159 22.60 -8.95 -2.22
C ALA A 159 22.81 -9.53 -3.64
N SER A 160 21.75 -9.79 -4.42
CA SER A 160 21.82 -10.29 -5.79
C SER A 160 20.90 -9.46 -6.69
N PRO A 161 21.41 -8.38 -7.32
CA PRO A 161 20.60 -7.53 -8.20
C PRO A 161 20.04 -8.34 -9.37
N ALA A 162 18.82 -8.00 -9.82
CA ALA A 162 18.23 -8.59 -11.02
C ALA A 162 19.01 -8.14 -12.27
N GLU A 163 19.25 -9.07 -13.20
CA GLU A 163 19.95 -8.78 -14.45
C GLU A 163 19.13 -7.81 -15.33
N GLY A 164 19.72 -6.65 -15.67
CA GLY A 164 19.13 -5.69 -16.62
C GLY A 164 18.07 -4.72 -16.06
N ASP A 165 18.05 -4.46 -14.75
CA ASP A 165 17.17 -3.48 -14.07
C ASP A 165 15.65 -3.66 -14.29
N ARG A 166 15.21 -4.77 -14.88
CA ARG A 166 13.78 -5.11 -15.04
C ARG A 166 13.30 -5.92 -13.83
N ILE A 167 12.12 -5.57 -13.31
CA ILE A 167 11.45 -6.37 -12.28
C ILE A 167 11.05 -7.73 -12.88
N ASN A 168 11.83 -8.77 -12.58
CA ASN A 168 11.48 -10.13 -12.96
C ASN A 168 10.47 -10.73 -11.97
N THR A 169 9.19 -10.68 -12.33
CA THR A 169 8.12 -11.32 -11.55
C THR A 169 8.02 -12.84 -11.77
N GLY A 170 8.85 -13.43 -12.63
CA GLY A 170 8.75 -14.83 -13.05
C GLY A 170 7.57 -15.14 -13.98
N ARG A 171 6.66 -14.18 -14.21
CA ARG A 171 5.47 -14.34 -15.05
C ARG A 171 5.78 -14.03 -16.50
N LYS A 172 5.56 -15.00 -17.40
CA LYS A 172 5.56 -14.80 -18.86
C LYS A 172 4.20 -14.27 -19.30
N ALA A 173 4.20 -13.36 -20.27
CA ALA A 173 3.00 -12.79 -20.82
C ALA A 173 3.12 -12.68 -22.35
N PRO A 174 2.00 -12.79 -23.09
CA PRO A 174 2.00 -12.82 -24.55
C PRO A 174 2.54 -11.55 -25.18
N PHE A 175 2.36 -10.40 -24.52
CA PHE A 175 2.76 -9.09 -25.03
C PHE A 175 3.69 -8.39 -24.04
N ASP A 176 4.96 -8.82 -23.97
CA ASP A 176 5.97 -8.13 -23.16
C ASP A 176 6.34 -6.78 -23.77
N PHE A 177 6.36 -5.74 -22.94
CA PHE A 177 6.78 -4.39 -23.30
C PHE A 177 7.54 -3.78 -22.13
N GLY A 178 8.61 -3.08 -22.44
CA GLY A 178 9.39 -2.27 -21.51
C GLY A 178 9.31 -0.77 -21.80
N SER A 179 8.74 -0.32 -22.92
CA SER A 179 8.64 1.10 -23.27
C SER A 179 7.29 1.45 -23.90
N ALA A 180 6.94 2.74 -23.88
CA ALA A 180 5.73 3.23 -24.54
C ALA A 180 5.75 2.94 -26.05
N ALA A 181 6.92 3.07 -26.69
CA ALA A 181 7.09 2.75 -28.11
C ALA A 181 6.78 1.27 -28.40
N GLU A 182 7.26 0.35 -27.55
CA GLU A 182 6.95 -1.08 -27.66
C GLU A 182 5.46 -1.35 -27.44
N LEU A 183 4.84 -0.74 -26.43
CA LEU A 183 3.40 -0.89 -26.16
C LEU A 183 2.55 -0.43 -27.35
N LEU A 184 2.88 0.73 -27.95
CA LEU A 184 2.19 1.24 -29.13
C LEU A 184 2.41 0.36 -30.35
N ALA A 185 3.63 -0.17 -30.55
CA ALA A 185 3.92 -1.11 -31.64
C ALA A 185 3.12 -2.41 -31.50
N ILE A 186 2.94 -2.91 -30.28
CA ILE A 186 2.07 -4.07 -30.00
C ILE A 186 0.61 -3.73 -30.32
N CYS A 187 0.10 -2.59 -29.85
CA CYS A 187 -1.28 -2.17 -30.14
C CYS A 187 -1.55 -2.09 -31.65
N ALA A 188 -0.61 -1.53 -32.41
CA ALA A 188 -0.70 -1.44 -33.87
C ALA A 188 -0.64 -2.83 -34.55
N ARG A 189 0.28 -3.70 -34.11
CA ARG A 189 0.42 -5.06 -34.68
C ARG A 189 -0.80 -5.93 -34.41
N GLU A 190 -1.36 -5.86 -33.20
CA GLU A 190 -2.51 -6.68 -32.78
C GLU A 190 -3.86 -6.03 -33.09
N ASN A 191 -3.87 -4.84 -33.69
CA ASN A 191 -5.05 -4.00 -33.91
C ASN A 191 -5.96 -3.93 -32.67
N SER A 192 -5.35 -3.69 -31.50
CA SER A 192 -6.02 -3.76 -30.20
C SER A 192 -5.67 -2.53 -29.36
N PRO A 193 -6.64 -1.94 -28.63
CA PRO A 193 -6.35 -0.82 -27.74
C PRO A 193 -5.53 -1.26 -26.53
N ILE A 194 -4.94 -0.30 -25.81
CA ILE A 194 -4.06 -0.56 -24.65
C ILE A 194 -4.75 -1.45 -23.62
N ASP A 195 -6.01 -1.17 -23.27
CA ASP A 195 -6.74 -1.95 -22.27
C ASP A 195 -6.85 -3.43 -22.64
N GLU A 196 -7.11 -3.75 -23.90
CA GLU A 196 -7.19 -5.13 -24.35
C GLU A 196 -5.82 -5.82 -24.36
N VAL A 197 -4.75 -5.11 -24.72
CA VAL A 197 -3.38 -5.64 -24.64
C VAL A 197 -3.02 -5.99 -23.19
N ILE A 198 -3.31 -5.10 -22.24
CA ILE A 198 -3.07 -5.33 -20.81
C ILE A 198 -3.93 -6.49 -20.29
N LEU A 199 -5.21 -6.56 -20.65
CA LEU A 199 -6.07 -7.64 -20.19
C LEU A 199 -5.69 -9.01 -20.78
N ARG A 200 -5.24 -9.09 -22.04
CA ARG A 200 -4.70 -10.34 -22.61
C ARG A 200 -3.42 -10.78 -21.92
N ASN A 201 -2.63 -9.83 -21.43
CA ASN A 201 -1.49 -10.14 -20.57
C ASN A 201 -1.92 -10.71 -19.21
N GLU A 202 -2.98 -10.18 -18.62
CA GLU A 202 -3.58 -10.73 -17.39
C GLU A 202 -4.20 -12.11 -17.60
N ASP A 203 -4.75 -12.39 -18.78
CA ASP A 203 -5.34 -13.69 -19.13
C ASP A 203 -4.32 -14.84 -19.07
N ALA A 204 -3.02 -14.53 -19.22
CA ALA A 204 -1.93 -15.50 -19.04
C ALA A 204 -1.66 -15.86 -17.57
N ILE A 205 -2.19 -15.07 -16.62
CA ILE A 205 -2.02 -15.27 -15.17
C ILE A 205 -3.30 -15.88 -14.57
N ARG A 206 -4.47 -15.43 -15.01
CA ARG A 206 -5.77 -15.82 -14.46
C ARG A 206 -6.91 -15.56 -15.46
N PRO A 207 -8.07 -16.23 -15.34
CA PRO A 207 -9.22 -15.97 -16.20
C PRO A 207 -9.65 -14.49 -16.19
N ARG A 208 -10.03 -13.96 -17.37
CA ARG A 208 -10.48 -12.57 -17.55
C ARG A 208 -11.50 -12.11 -16.50
N ALA A 209 -12.49 -12.95 -16.20
CA ALA A 209 -13.52 -12.65 -15.22
C ALA A 209 -12.95 -12.33 -13.83
N GLN A 210 -11.92 -13.06 -13.38
CA GLN A 210 -11.28 -12.81 -12.08
C GLN A 210 -10.51 -11.48 -12.07
N THR A 211 -9.91 -11.10 -13.20
CA THR A 211 -9.27 -9.79 -13.35
C THR A 211 -10.30 -8.67 -13.25
N LEU A 212 -11.41 -8.78 -13.97
CA LEU A 212 -12.48 -7.77 -13.94
C LEU A 212 -13.15 -7.68 -12.56
N GLU A 213 -13.37 -8.79 -11.88
CA GLU A 213 -13.87 -8.79 -10.49
C GLU A 213 -12.90 -8.14 -9.51
N GLY A 214 -11.59 -8.38 -9.65
CA GLY A 214 -10.60 -7.71 -8.80
C GLY A 214 -10.50 -6.21 -9.05
N ILE A 215 -10.66 -5.77 -10.31
CA ILE A 215 -10.77 -4.35 -10.66
C ILE A 215 -12.04 -3.74 -10.03
N ASP A 216 -13.17 -4.45 -10.08
CA ASP A 216 -14.42 -4.01 -9.42
C ASP A 216 -14.23 -3.87 -7.89
N ARG A 217 -13.47 -4.78 -7.26
CA ARG A 217 -13.13 -4.69 -5.82
C ARG A 217 -12.24 -3.49 -5.52
N ILE A 218 -11.25 -3.21 -6.36
CA ILE A 218 -10.39 -2.02 -6.25
C ILE A 218 -11.22 -0.75 -6.31
N TRP A 219 -12.10 -0.62 -7.31
CA TRP A 219 -12.96 0.55 -7.41
C TRP A 219 -13.87 0.69 -6.19
N ARG A 220 -14.47 -0.40 -5.71
CA ARG A 220 -15.29 -0.37 -4.50
C ARG A 220 -14.50 0.19 -3.30
N ALA A 221 -13.28 -0.29 -3.08
CA ALA A 221 -12.43 0.20 -1.98
C ALA A 221 -12.06 1.68 -2.16
N MET A 222 -11.76 2.11 -3.38
CA MET A 222 -11.50 3.52 -3.72
C MET A 222 -12.71 4.43 -3.43
N ARG A 223 -13.89 4.03 -3.91
CA ARG A 223 -15.14 4.76 -3.70
C ARG A 223 -15.50 4.81 -2.23
N ASP A 224 -15.44 3.69 -1.52
CA ASP A 224 -15.76 3.63 -0.09
C ASP A 224 -14.79 4.49 0.74
N CYS A 225 -13.52 4.62 0.30
CA CYS A 225 -12.55 5.55 0.88
C CYS A 225 -12.95 7.03 0.67
N ILE A 226 -13.36 7.41 -0.55
CA ILE A 226 -13.91 8.75 -0.82
C ILE A 226 -15.10 9.02 0.11
N GLU A 227 -16.11 8.15 0.10
CA GLU A 227 -17.34 8.36 0.89
C GLU A 227 -17.06 8.47 2.39
N ARG A 228 -16.10 7.68 2.91
CA ARG A 228 -15.67 7.80 4.31
C ARG A 228 -14.95 9.12 4.58
N GLY A 229 -14.07 9.57 3.70
CA GLY A 229 -13.37 10.85 3.84
C GLY A 229 -14.30 12.07 3.77
N LEU A 230 -15.33 12.02 2.92
CA LEU A 230 -16.32 13.10 2.78
C LEU A 230 -17.21 13.29 4.02
N ARG A 231 -17.33 12.29 4.89
CA ARG A 231 -18.16 12.37 6.12
C ARG A 231 -17.37 12.42 7.42
N THR A 232 -16.07 12.13 7.39
CA THR A 232 -15.24 12.01 8.59
C THR A 232 -14.58 13.35 8.91
N GLY A 233 -15.06 14.03 9.95
CA GLY A 233 -14.43 15.24 10.49
C GLY A 233 -13.27 14.94 11.44
N GLY A 234 -12.69 16.00 12.02
CA GLY A 234 -11.67 15.89 13.08
C GLY A 234 -10.30 16.43 12.68
N VAL A 235 -9.30 16.11 13.51
CA VAL A 235 -7.89 16.51 13.34
C VAL A 235 -7.08 15.27 12.99
N LEU A 236 -6.22 15.37 11.97
CA LEU A 236 -5.34 14.28 11.57
C LEU A 236 -4.29 13.98 12.66
N PRO A 237 -3.91 12.70 12.83
CA PRO A 237 -2.85 12.31 13.76
C PRO A 237 -1.47 12.86 13.29
N GLY A 238 -0.45 12.72 14.15
CA GLY A 238 0.92 13.14 13.83
C GLY A 238 1.36 14.50 14.39
N GLY A 239 0.53 15.16 15.21
CA GLY A 239 0.94 16.32 16.01
C GLY A 239 0.99 17.67 15.29
N LEU A 240 0.68 17.71 13.98
CA LEU A 240 0.70 18.95 13.18
C LEU A 240 -0.57 19.80 13.30
N GLY A 241 -1.61 19.32 14.00
CA GLY A 241 -2.87 20.06 14.19
C GLY A 241 -3.69 20.27 12.90
N VAL A 242 -3.43 19.48 11.85
CA VAL A 242 -4.11 19.62 10.56
C VAL A 242 -5.55 19.12 10.66
N ARG A 243 -6.52 20.01 10.42
CA ARG A 243 -7.94 19.66 10.38
C ARG A 243 -8.29 19.02 9.05
N ARG A 244 -9.15 18.01 9.09
CA ARG A 244 -9.83 17.48 7.91
C ARG A 244 -10.74 18.55 7.30
N ARG A 245 -10.63 18.75 5.99
CA ARG A 245 -11.31 19.79 5.23
C ARG A 245 -12.32 19.22 4.25
N ALA A 246 -12.15 17.97 3.81
CA ALA A 246 -13.01 17.35 2.81
C ALA A 246 -14.51 17.41 3.18
N PRO A 247 -14.95 17.11 4.42
CA PRO A 247 -16.38 17.17 4.75
C PRO A 247 -17.00 18.57 4.63
N ALA A 248 -16.30 19.59 5.10
CA ALA A 248 -16.79 20.97 5.05
C ALA A 248 -16.82 21.51 3.62
N LEU A 249 -15.83 21.14 2.79
CA LEU A 249 -15.80 21.49 1.38
C LEU A 249 -16.91 20.77 0.60
N PHE A 250 -17.12 19.48 0.87
CA PHE A 250 -18.18 18.69 0.23
C PHE A 250 -19.57 19.24 0.52
N GLY A 251 -19.85 19.61 1.78
CA GLY A 251 -21.12 20.25 2.15
C GLY A 251 -21.38 21.52 1.33
N LYS A 252 -20.37 22.40 1.20
CA LYS A 252 -20.48 23.62 0.39
C LYS A 252 -20.75 23.35 -1.08
N LEU A 253 -20.10 22.35 -1.67
CA LEU A 253 -20.27 21.99 -3.08
C LEU A 253 -21.64 21.36 -3.35
N LYS A 254 -22.14 20.53 -2.43
CA LYS A 254 -23.45 19.90 -2.54
C LYS A 254 -24.60 20.90 -2.43
N ASP A 255 -24.44 21.91 -1.59
CA ASP A 255 -25.46 22.94 -1.35
C ASP A 255 -25.39 24.09 -2.37
N ALA A 256 -24.33 24.16 -3.19
CA ALA A 256 -24.19 25.17 -4.23
C ALA A 256 -25.12 24.86 -5.43
N PRO A 257 -25.73 25.89 -6.05
CA PRO A 257 -26.45 25.69 -7.29
C PRO A 257 -25.49 25.13 -8.35
N HIS A 258 -25.94 24.12 -9.10
CA HIS A 258 -25.18 23.53 -10.21
C HIS A 258 -24.81 24.64 -11.21
N ALA A 259 -23.56 25.10 -11.17
CA ALA A 259 -23.04 26.02 -12.17
C ALA A 259 -22.04 25.25 -13.02
N ASN A 260 -22.19 25.31 -14.35
CA ASN A 260 -21.24 24.73 -15.30
C ASN A 260 -19.93 25.55 -15.40
N GLU A 261 -19.52 26.19 -14.30
CA GLU A 261 -18.29 26.96 -14.20
C GLU A 261 -17.11 26.00 -14.04
N ARG A 262 -16.01 26.27 -14.76
CA ARG A 262 -14.81 25.43 -14.72
C ARG A 262 -14.24 25.32 -13.31
N GLU A 263 -14.40 26.35 -12.48
CA GLU A 263 -13.98 26.33 -11.08
C GLU A 263 -14.68 25.23 -10.26
N GLN A 264 -15.98 24.99 -10.48
CA GLN A 264 -16.72 23.94 -9.75
C GLN A 264 -16.23 22.53 -10.11
N LEU A 265 -15.79 22.29 -11.35
CA LEU A 265 -15.24 20.99 -11.77
C LEU A 265 -13.95 20.66 -11.01
N PHE A 266 -13.06 21.64 -10.85
CA PHE A 266 -11.80 21.45 -10.10
C PHE A 266 -12.05 21.24 -8.61
N ASP A 267 -13.05 21.91 -8.03
CA ASP A 267 -13.39 21.74 -6.62
C ASP A 267 -13.91 20.32 -6.30
N TRP A 268 -14.65 19.70 -7.23
CA TRP A 268 -15.07 18.30 -7.10
C TRP A 268 -13.87 17.33 -7.12
N LEU A 269 -12.91 17.52 -8.04
CA LEU A 269 -11.69 16.72 -8.06
C LEU A 269 -10.88 16.90 -6.76
N ASN A 270 -10.73 18.15 -6.30
CA ASN A 270 -10.02 18.49 -5.08
C ASN A 270 -10.66 17.83 -3.86
N VAL A 271 -11.98 17.91 -3.69
CA VAL A 271 -12.65 17.36 -2.51
C VAL A 271 -12.53 15.84 -2.45
N TYR A 272 -12.61 15.14 -3.59
CA TYR A 272 -12.45 13.69 -3.63
C TYR A 272 -11.00 13.26 -3.36
N ALA A 273 -10.02 13.95 -3.93
CA ALA A 273 -8.61 13.67 -3.67
C ALA A 273 -8.26 13.94 -2.20
N MET A 274 -8.73 15.05 -1.63
CA MET A 274 -8.55 15.37 -0.21
C MET A 274 -9.21 14.34 0.69
N ALA A 275 -10.42 13.89 0.38
CA ALA A 275 -11.12 12.87 1.17
C ALA A 275 -10.27 11.60 1.30
N VAL A 276 -9.71 11.11 0.19
CA VAL A 276 -8.85 9.92 0.18
C VAL A 276 -7.53 10.15 0.92
N ASN A 277 -6.87 11.28 0.68
CA ASN A 277 -5.58 11.57 1.32
C ASN A 277 -5.72 11.83 2.83
N GLU A 278 -6.84 12.39 3.29
CA GLU A 278 -7.18 12.55 4.70
C GLU A 278 -7.48 11.20 5.37
N GLU A 279 -8.21 10.29 4.69
CA GLU A 279 -8.39 8.91 5.17
C GLU A 279 -7.05 8.17 5.25
N ASN A 280 -6.21 8.30 4.23
CA ASN A 280 -4.87 7.71 4.24
C ASN A 280 -4.07 8.22 5.44
N ALA A 281 -3.99 9.55 5.64
CA ALA A 281 -3.25 10.15 6.75
C ALA A 281 -3.76 9.71 8.13
N ALA A 282 -5.04 9.37 8.25
CA ALA A 282 -5.63 8.86 9.49
C ALA A 282 -5.46 7.35 9.69
N GLY A 283 -4.82 6.64 8.75
CA GLY A 283 -4.66 5.18 8.82
C GLY A 283 -5.89 4.40 8.35
N GLY A 284 -6.76 5.01 7.54
CA GLY A 284 -7.91 4.35 6.94
C GLY A 284 -7.53 3.37 5.83
N ARG A 285 -8.54 2.66 5.30
CA ARG A 285 -8.37 1.77 4.14
C ARG A 285 -8.15 2.62 2.89
N VAL A 286 -7.13 2.29 2.11
CA VAL A 286 -6.73 3.02 0.92
C VAL A 286 -6.31 2.04 -0.18
N VAL A 287 -6.38 2.46 -1.44
CA VAL A 287 -5.79 1.71 -2.57
C VAL A 287 -4.55 2.44 -3.06
N THR A 288 -3.42 1.75 -3.17
CA THR A 288 -2.21 2.32 -3.73
C THR A 288 -2.44 2.74 -5.18
N ALA A 289 -1.99 3.94 -5.55
CA ALA A 289 -2.08 4.40 -6.93
C ALA A 289 -0.92 5.33 -7.30
N PRO A 290 0.32 4.84 -7.49
CA PRO A 290 0.84 3.49 -7.20
C PRO A 290 1.34 3.31 -5.75
N THR A 291 1.23 4.34 -4.92
CA THR A 291 1.59 4.38 -3.49
C THR A 291 0.42 4.96 -2.68
N ASN A 292 0.45 4.81 -1.36
CA ASN A 292 -0.54 5.41 -0.46
C ASN A 292 -0.54 6.94 -0.53
N GLY A 293 0.65 7.57 -0.68
CA GLY A 293 0.77 9.04 -0.69
C GLY A 293 0.08 9.71 -1.89
N ALA A 294 -0.04 8.99 -3.01
CA ALA A 294 -0.66 9.46 -4.24
C ALA A 294 -2.10 8.93 -4.46
N ALA A 295 -2.66 8.26 -3.45
CA ALA A 295 -3.87 7.46 -3.59
C ALA A 295 -5.13 8.23 -3.99
N GLY A 296 -5.21 9.55 -3.75
CA GLY A 296 -6.40 10.34 -4.05
C GLY A 296 -6.61 10.68 -5.53
N ILE A 297 -5.57 10.62 -6.35
CA ILE A 297 -5.60 11.15 -7.73
C ILE A 297 -6.50 10.28 -8.62
N ILE A 298 -6.15 9.01 -8.80
CA ILE A 298 -6.92 8.08 -9.63
C ILE A 298 -8.41 8.00 -9.26
N PRO A 299 -8.79 7.78 -7.98
CA PRO A 299 -10.20 7.67 -7.63
C PRO A 299 -10.97 8.99 -7.77
N SER A 300 -10.32 10.15 -7.60
CA SER A 300 -10.97 11.45 -7.86
C SER A 300 -11.36 11.63 -9.33
N VAL A 301 -10.48 11.23 -10.25
CA VAL A 301 -10.72 11.33 -11.69
C VAL A 301 -11.81 10.36 -12.12
N ILE A 302 -11.77 9.11 -11.62
CA ILE A 302 -12.82 8.12 -11.89
C ILE A 302 -14.17 8.61 -11.37
N LYS A 303 -14.24 9.09 -10.12
CA LYS A 303 -15.47 9.59 -9.50
C LYS A 303 -16.09 10.73 -10.30
N HIS A 304 -15.26 11.58 -10.90
CA HIS A 304 -15.73 12.75 -11.65
C HIS A 304 -16.11 12.42 -13.10
N TYR A 305 -15.33 11.60 -13.80
CA TYR A 305 -15.48 11.39 -15.24
C TYR A 305 -16.10 10.05 -15.65
N CYS A 306 -16.22 9.09 -14.73
CA CYS A 306 -16.76 7.76 -15.01
C CYS A 306 -18.08 7.48 -14.26
N GLU A 307 -18.70 8.51 -13.67
CA GLU A 307 -20.06 8.44 -13.14
C GLU A 307 -21.01 9.25 -14.03
N ASP A 308 -22.05 8.60 -14.54
CA ASP A 308 -23.13 9.21 -15.32
C ASP A 308 -24.34 9.39 -14.38
N ASP A 309 -24.84 10.60 -14.22
CA ASP A 309 -25.97 10.91 -13.31
C ASP A 309 -25.79 10.35 -11.88
N GLY A 310 -24.54 10.34 -11.39
CA GLY A 310 -24.17 9.80 -10.08
C GLY A 310 -24.13 8.27 -10.00
N GLN A 311 -24.22 7.57 -11.14
CA GLN A 311 -24.09 6.13 -11.24
C GLN A 311 -22.78 5.72 -11.93
N PRO A 312 -22.00 4.79 -11.35
CA PRO A 312 -20.72 4.37 -11.92
C PRO A 312 -20.91 3.61 -13.25
N HIS A 313 -20.32 4.13 -14.33
CA HIS A 313 -20.28 3.45 -15.62
C HIS A 313 -19.21 2.36 -15.62
N LYS A 314 -19.62 1.15 -15.23
CA LYS A 314 -18.73 0.01 -14.93
C LYS A 314 -17.62 -0.23 -15.95
N GLU A 315 -17.94 -0.23 -17.23
CA GLU A 315 -16.96 -0.50 -18.29
C GLU A 315 -15.95 0.64 -18.49
N HIS A 316 -16.34 1.89 -18.23
CA HIS A 316 -15.43 3.04 -18.29
C HIS A 316 -14.42 2.97 -17.15
N ILE A 317 -14.90 2.62 -15.95
CA ILE A 317 -14.06 2.47 -14.75
C ILE A 317 -13.05 1.34 -14.94
N ARG A 318 -13.51 0.18 -15.45
CA ARG A 318 -12.63 -0.95 -15.74
C ARG A 318 -11.57 -0.57 -16.75
N ARG A 319 -11.96 0.04 -17.87
CA ARG A 319 -11.04 0.51 -18.90
C ARG A 319 -10.04 1.52 -18.34
N PHE A 320 -10.51 2.50 -17.56
CA PHE A 320 -9.66 3.50 -16.92
C PHE A 320 -8.57 2.85 -16.07
N LEU A 321 -8.96 1.96 -15.14
CA LEU A 321 -8.02 1.30 -14.24
C LEU A 321 -7.03 0.39 -14.99
N VAL A 322 -7.46 -0.29 -16.05
CA VAL A 322 -6.57 -1.13 -16.86
C VAL A 322 -5.56 -0.29 -17.63
N VAL A 323 -5.99 0.80 -18.29
CA VAL A 323 -5.08 1.69 -19.02
C VAL A 323 -4.10 2.37 -18.05
N ALA A 324 -4.60 2.91 -16.93
CA ALA A 324 -3.77 3.52 -15.90
C ALA A 324 -2.74 2.53 -15.33
N ALA A 325 -3.13 1.26 -15.12
CA ALA A 325 -2.18 0.22 -14.74
C ALA A 325 -1.11 -0.01 -15.81
N GLY A 326 -1.48 -0.08 -17.08
CA GLY A 326 -0.54 -0.23 -18.20
C GLY A 326 0.51 0.89 -18.23
N ILE A 327 0.08 2.15 -18.03
CA ILE A 327 1.00 3.30 -17.91
C ILE A 327 1.87 3.18 -16.65
N GLY A 328 1.28 2.84 -15.50
CA GLY A 328 2.01 2.61 -14.26
C GLY A 328 3.07 1.51 -14.38
N MET A 329 2.83 0.46 -15.18
CA MET A 329 3.81 -0.59 -15.46
C MET A 329 5.03 -0.06 -16.22
N LEU A 330 4.87 0.90 -17.13
CA LEU A 330 6.01 1.50 -17.86
C LEU A 330 6.99 2.17 -16.91
N TYR A 331 6.46 2.96 -15.97
CA TYR A 331 7.27 3.60 -14.93
C TYR A 331 7.91 2.55 -14.02
N LYS A 332 7.12 1.57 -13.54
CA LYS A 332 7.59 0.56 -12.59
C LYS A 332 8.67 -0.38 -13.15
N GLN A 333 8.63 -0.68 -14.44
CA GLN A 333 9.55 -1.63 -15.04
C GLN A 333 10.98 -1.09 -15.17
N ARG A 334 11.15 0.23 -15.27
CA ARG A 334 12.44 0.88 -15.51
C ARG A 334 12.86 1.88 -14.42
N ALA A 335 11.98 2.18 -13.48
CA ALA A 335 12.24 3.08 -12.38
C ALA A 335 11.62 2.55 -11.10
N SER A 336 12.27 2.84 -9.97
CA SER A 336 11.66 2.63 -8.69
C SER A 336 10.45 3.54 -8.49
N ILE A 337 9.38 3.01 -7.89
CA ILE A 337 8.23 3.79 -7.41
C ILE A 337 8.39 4.13 -5.92
N SER A 338 9.59 3.95 -5.37
CA SER A 338 9.89 4.45 -4.04
C SER A 338 10.09 5.95 -4.12
N GLY A 339 9.24 6.73 -3.42
CA GLY A 339 9.48 8.15 -3.21
C GLY A 339 10.85 8.45 -2.56
N ALA A 340 11.44 7.46 -1.87
CA ALA A 340 12.79 7.58 -1.32
C ALA A 340 13.90 7.51 -2.37
N GLU A 341 13.63 6.97 -3.57
CA GLU A 341 14.63 6.80 -4.63
C GLU A 341 14.41 7.78 -5.80
N MET A 342 13.15 8.05 -6.15
CA MET A 342 12.79 8.91 -7.30
C MET A 342 12.05 10.20 -6.91
N GLY A 343 11.82 10.44 -5.61
CA GLY A 343 11.06 11.59 -5.12
C GLY A 343 9.56 11.53 -5.47
N CYS A 344 8.86 12.63 -5.21
CA CYS A 344 7.40 12.73 -5.42
C CYS A 344 6.98 12.52 -6.89
N GLN A 345 7.85 12.80 -7.86
CA GLN A 345 7.58 12.54 -9.28
C GLN A 345 7.39 11.04 -9.59
N GLY A 346 8.05 10.14 -8.86
CA GLY A 346 7.89 8.69 -9.01
C GLY A 346 6.60 8.14 -8.39
N GLU A 347 5.87 8.98 -7.65
CA GLU A 347 4.66 8.62 -6.92
C GLU A 347 3.45 9.41 -7.42
N VAL A 348 3.37 10.69 -7.07
CA VAL A 348 2.30 11.62 -7.46
C VAL A 348 2.34 11.92 -8.95
N GLY A 349 3.55 12.08 -9.52
CA GLY A 349 3.72 12.29 -10.96
C GLY A 349 3.21 11.10 -11.77
N VAL A 350 3.55 9.87 -11.34
CA VAL A 350 3.08 8.63 -11.97
C VAL A 350 1.57 8.45 -11.83
N ALA A 351 0.99 8.83 -10.69
CA ALA A 351 -0.46 8.77 -10.48
C ALA A 351 -1.24 9.76 -11.37
N CYS A 352 -0.63 10.90 -11.69
CA CYS A 352 -1.20 11.93 -12.55
C CYS A 352 -1.10 11.61 -14.05
N SER A 353 -0.09 10.82 -14.44
CA SER A 353 0.15 10.43 -15.84
C SER A 353 -0.83 9.38 -16.35
#